data_AF-D2V4Z8-F1
#
_entry.id   AF-D2V4Z8-F1
#
_cell.length_a   1.000
_cell.length_b   1.000
_cell.length_c   1.000
_cell.angle_alpha   90.00
_cell.angle_beta   90.00
_cell.angle_gamma   90.00
#
_symmetry.space_group_name_H-M   'P 1'
#
loop_
_entity.id
_entity.type
_entity.pdbx_description
1 polymer ?
#
loop_
_entity_poly.entity_id
_entity_poly.type
_entity_poly.pdbx_seq_one_letter_code
_entity_poly.pdbx_strand_id
1 'polypeptide(L)'
;MEGNDAGILSPVSDSALEQVKKIFNWDTASKPEINKQKKQTQILRFQMAPRDTGSAPVQIAVLTERIKALTEHLKTNHKDYASSRKLQVIVNRRKRMMRYLKRTNPDTYWETVRNLDMKISLVD
;
A
#
# COMPACT_ATOMS: atom_id res chain seq x y z
N MET A 1 -54.89 0.20 22.51
CA MET A 1 -53.93 -0.91 22.34
C MET A 1 -52.98 -0.50 21.25
N GLU A 2 -52.01 0.36 21.57
CA GLU A 2 -50.94 0.68 20.63
C GLU A 2 -49.84 -0.36 20.85
N GLY A 3 -49.66 -1.19 19.83
CA GLY A 3 -48.65 -2.23 19.79
C GLY A 3 -47.26 -1.64 19.91
N ASN A 4 -46.48 -2.25 20.79
CA ASN A 4 -45.08 -1.99 21.02
C ASN A 4 -44.24 -2.39 19.79
N ASP A 5 -44.19 -1.51 18.77
CA ASP A 5 -43.28 -1.64 17.62
C ASP A 5 -41.91 -0.97 17.89
N ALA A 6 -41.55 -0.78 19.16
CA ALA A 6 -40.16 -0.48 19.54
C ALA A 6 -39.37 -1.79 19.67
N GLY A 7 -39.29 -2.56 18.58
CA GLY A 7 -38.21 -3.52 18.33
C GLY A 7 -36.89 -2.80 18.09
N ILE A 8 -36.57 -1.82 18.95
CA ILE A 8 -35.31 -1.09 18.97
C ILE A 8 -34.29 -2.14 19.39
N LEU A 9 -33.57 -2.62 18.38
CA LEU A 9 -32.28 -3.28 18.45
C LEU A 9 -31.63 -3.02 19.81
N SER A 10 -31.75 -4.00 20.72
CA SER A 10 -31.04 -3.95 21.99
C SER A 10 -29.58 -3.64 21.68
N PRO A 11 -28.93 -2.68 22.37
CA PRO A 11 -27.53 -2.37 22.11
C PRO A 11 -26.78 -3.69 22.15
N VAL A 12 -26.19 -4.06 21.00
CA VAL A 12 -25.38 -5.26 20.88
C VAL A 12 -24.44 -5.25 22.08
N SER A 13 -24.54 -6.28 22.93
CA SER A 13 -23.73 -6.39 24.15
C SER A 13 -22.31 -5.93 23.85
N ASP A 14 -21.76 -5.04 24.68
CA ASP A 14 -20.42 -4.48 24.46
C ASP A 14 -19.37 -5.59 24.23
N SER A 15 -19.58 -6.77 24.82
CA SER A 15 -18.75 -7.96 24.56
C SER A 15 -18.85 -8.48 23.11
N ALA A 16 -20.04 -8.56 22.53
CA ALA A 16 -20.23 -8.96 21.15
C ALA A 16 -19.69 -7.88 20.19
N LEU A 17 -19.85 -6.60 20.54
CA LEU A 17 -19.27 -5.49 19.80
C LEU A 17 -17.72 -5.55 19.80
N GLU A 18 -17.11 -5.86 20.94
CA GLU A 18 -15.65 -6.03 21.05
C GLU A 18 -15.14 -7.27 20.31
N GLN A 19 -15.88 -8.38 20.32
CA GLN A 19 -15.55 -9.57 19.53
C GLN A 19 -15.60 -9.27 18.03
N VAL A 20 -16.64 -8.56 17.58
CA VAL A 20 -16.77 -8.11 16.19
C VAL A 20 -15.62 -7.15 15.82
N LYS A 21 -15.32 -6.14 16.65
CA LYS A 21 -14.17 -5.25 16.45
C LYS A 21 -12.85 -6.00 16.37
N LYS A 22 -12.68 -7.06 17.16
CA LYS A 22 -11.49 -7.92 17.14
C LYS A 22 -11.37 -8.74 15.85
N ILE A 23 -12.50 -9.27 15.35
CA ILE A 23 -12.56 -9.99 14.07
C ILE A 23 -12.24 -9.04 12.90
N PHE A 24 -12.76 -7.82 12.93
CA PHE A 24 -12.48 -6.78 11.92
C PHE A 24 -11.15 -6.04 12.14
N ASN A 25 -10.36 -6.41 13.16
CA ASN A 25 -9.06 -5.78 13.40
C ASN A 25 -8.03 -6.27 12.36
N TRP A 26 -7.26 -5.33 11.81
CA TRP A 26 -6.24 -5.58 10.79
C TRP A 26 -5.13 -6.53 11.24
N ASP A 27 -4.94 -6.68 12.55
CA ASP A 27 -3.98 -7.64 13.14
C ASP A 27 -4.34 -9.11 12.83
N THR A 28 -5.60 -9.38 12.48
CA THR A 28 -6.10 -10.73 12.12
C THR A 28 -6.25 -10.92 10.61
N ALA A 29 -6.01 -9.87 9.81
CA ALA A 29 -6.24 -9.91 8.36
C ALA A 29 -5.20 -10.77 7.62
N SER A 30 -5.61 -11.31 6.46
CA SER A 30 -4.73 -12.11 5.63
C SER A 30 -3.57 -11.28 5.05
N LYS A 31 -2.41 -11.91 4.79
CA LYS A 31 -1.25 -11.24 4.17
C LYS A 31 -1.59 -10.54 2.83
N PRO A 32 -2.43 -11.09 1.95
CA PRO A 32 -2.92 -10.39 0.77
C PRO A 32 -3.74 -9.13 1.08
N GLU A 33 -4.61 -9.15 2.09
CA GLU A 33 -5.39 -7.99 2.50
C GLU A 33 -4.53 -6.88 3.08
N ILE A 34 -3.56 -7.22 3.94
CA ILE A 34 -2.60 -6.25 4.47
C ILE A 34 -1.82 -5.60 3.32
N ASN A 35 -1.38 -6.37 2.33
CA ASN A 35 -0.70 -5.83 1.16
C ASN A 35 -1.61 -4.94 0.30
N LYS A 36 -2.89 -5.31 0.15
CA LYS A 36 -3.90 -4.50 -0.56
C LYS A 36 -4.14 -3.18 0.15
N GLN A 37 -4.26 -3.20 1.47
CA GLN A 37 -4.43 -2.00 2.29
C GLN A 37 -3.20 -1.09 2.20
N LYS A 38 -1.99 -1.63 2.36
CA LYS A 38 -0.73 -0.86 2.20
C LYS A 38 -0.66 -0.18 0.83
N LYS A 39 -1.02 -0.91 -0.24
CA LYS A 39 -1.10 -0.35 -1.58
C LYS A 39 -2.12 0.79 -1.66
N GLN A 40 -3.31 0.61 -1.09
CA GLN A 40 -4.36 1.63 -1.08
C GLN A 40 -3.91 2.90 -0.34
N THR A 41 -3.26 2.75 0.82
CA THR A 41 -2.70 3.86 1.59
C THR A 41 -1.67 4.64 0.78
N GLN A 42 -0.80 3.97 0.01
CA GLN A 42 0.14 4.66 -0.86
C GLN A 42 -0.55 5.38 -2.02
N ILE A 43 -1.57 4.79 -2.64
CA ILE A 43 -2.32 5.46 -3.71
C ILE A 43 -2.92 6.76 -3.17
N LEU A 44 -3.59 6.72 -2.02
CA LEU A 44 -4.21 7.89 -1.41
C LEU A 44 -3.19 8.99 -1.04
N ARG A 45 -1.96 8.61 -0.69
CA ARG A 45 -0.89 9.57 -0.33
C ARG A 45 -0.28 10.27 -1.55
N PHE A 46 -0.22 9.61 -2.69
CA PHE A 46 0.49 10.11 -3.87
C PHE A 46 -0.43 10.50 -5.04
N GLN A 47 -1.75 10.29 -4.91
CA GLN A 47 -2.72 10.70 -5.91
C GLN A 47 -2.70 12.22 -6.10
N MET A 48 -2.67 12.67 -7.35
CA MET A 48 -2.74 14.10 -7.68
C MET A 48 -4.17 14.59 -7.85
N ALA A 49 -5.09 13.67 -8.17
CA ALA A 49 -6.51 13.93 -8.35
C ALA A 49 -7.34 12.83 -7.68
N PRO A 50 -8.63 13.08 -7.37
CA PRO A 50 -9.53 12.04 -6.90
C PRO A 50 -9.57 10.88 -7.91
N ARG A 51 -9.26 9.65 -7.45
CA ARG A 51 -9.17 8.42 -8.26
C ARG A 51 -7.96 8.32 -9.19
N ASP A 52 -6.93 9.13 -9.00
CA ASP A 52 -5.67 8.95 -9.72
C ASP A 52 -4.96 7.66 -9.26
N THR A 53 -5.00 6.65 -10.13
CA THR A 53 -4.27 5.38 -9.94
C THR A 53 -3.07 5.23 -10.88
N GLY A 54 -2.88 6.18 -11.79
CA GLY A 54 -2.06 6.02 -12.99
C GLY A 54 -0.88 6.98 -13.08
N SER A 55 -0.85 8.05 -12.29
CA SER A 55 0.26 9.00 -12.32
C SER A 55 1.59 8.35 -11.94
N ALA A 56 2.68 8.96 -12.41
CA ALA A 56 4.02 8.46 -12.14
C ALA A 56 4.33 8.37 -10.62
N PRO A 57 3.98 9.36 -9.77
CA PRO A 57 4.17 9.27 -8.32
C PRO A 57 3.43 8.08 -7.68
N VAL A 58 2.15 7.89 -8.02
CA VAL A 58 1.33 6.78 -7.51
C VAL A 58 1.94 5.43 -7.89
N GLN A 59 2.31 5.26 -9.15
CA GLN A 59 2.94 4.02 -9.61
C GLN A 59 4.29 3.77 -8.92
N ILE A 60 5.13 4.79 -8.71
CA ILE A 60 6.41 4.67 -8.00
C ILE A 60 6.18 4.22 -6.54
N ALA A 61 5.19 4.80 -5.86
CA ALA A 61 4.85 4.43 -4.49
C ALA A 61 4.38 2.97 -4.38
N VAL A 62 3.49 2.54 -5.29
CA VAL A 62 3.01 1.15 -5.37
C VAL A 62 4.14 0.17 -5.67
N LEU A 63 5.05 0.50 -6.60
CA LEU A 63 6.21 -0.34 -6.91
C LEU A 63 7.15 -0.44 -5.70
N THR A 64 7.33 0.63 -4.95
CA THR A 64 8.15 0.65 -3.73
C THR A 64 7.62 -0.29 -2.66
N GLU A 65 6.31 -0.30 -2.40
CA GLU A 65 5.72 -1.25 -1.44
C GLU A 65 5.86 -2.70 -1.90
N ARG A 66 5.69 -2.97 -3.20
CA ARG A 66 5.93 -4.31 -3.76
C ARG A 66 7.37 -4.75 -3.61
N ILE A 67 8.33 -3.85 -3.83
CA ILE A 67 9.76 -4.10 -3.61
C ILE A 67 10.00 -4.48 -2.15
N LYS A 68 9.50 -3.69 -1.19
CA LYS A 68 9.64 -3.99 0.24
C LYS A 68 9.08 -5.38 0.60
N ALA A 69 7.88 -5.70 0.12
CA ALA A 69 7.23 -6.99 0.38
C ALA A 69 8.01 -8.18 -0.21
N LEU A 70 8.49 -8.05 -1.45
CA LEU A 70 9.30 -9.09 -2.11
C LEU A 70 10.66 -9.25 -1.47
N THR A 71 11.32 -8.15 -1.09
CA THR A 71 12.60 -8.20 -0.37
C THR A 71 12.45 -8.97 0.94
N GLU A 72 11.40 -8.71 1.72
CA GLU A 72 11.15 -9.43 2.97
C GLU A 72 10.86 -10.92 2.74
N HIS A 73 10.11 -11.25 1.68
CA HIS A 73 9.87 -12.64 1.29
C HIS A 73 11.16 -13.38 0.93
N LEU A 74 12.05 -12.74 0.16
CA LEU A 74 13.32 -13.33 -0.29
C LEU A 74 14.37 -13.44 0.83
N LYS A 75 14.26 -12.68 1.92
CA LYS A 75 15.09 -12.87 3.13
C LYS A 75 14.89 -14.22 3.80
N THR A 76 13.72 -14.82 3.64
CA THR A 76 13.43 -16.17 4.18
C THR A 76 13.49 -17.23 3.09
N ASN A 77 13.27 -16.85 1.82
CA ASN A 77 13.20 -17.76 0.67
C ASN A 77 14.33 -17.51 -0.33
N HIS A 78 15.58 -17.71 0.10
CA HIS A 78 16.77 -17.40 -0.70
C HIS A 78 16.88 -18.17 -2.03
N LYS A 79 16.23 -19.35 -2.13
CA LYS A 79 16.26 -20.19 -3.34
C LYS A 79 15.15 -19.87 -4.35
N ASP A 80 14.27 -18.90 -4.06
CA ASP A 80 13.26 -18.46 -5.03
C ASP A 80 13.84 -17.47 -6.06
N TYR A 81 14.50 -18.03 -7.07
CA TYR A 81 15.09 -17.27 -8.17
C TYR A 81 14.04 -16.60 -9.07
N ALA A 82 12.83 -17.19 -9.17
CA ALA A 82 11.76 -16.63 -9.97
C ALA A 82 11.26 -15.31 -9.36
N SER A 83 11.05 -15.27 -8.04
CA SER A 83 10.69 -14.04 -7.31
C SER A 83 11.83 -13.03 -7.28
N SER A 84 13.09 -13.47 -7.20
CA SER A 84 14.27 -12.60 -7.32
C SER A 84 14.32 -11.90 -8.68
N ARG A 85 14.06 -12.63 -9.77
CA ARG A 85 13.97 -12.04 -11.12
C ARG A 85 12.81 -11.05 -11.22
N LYS A 86 11.64 -11.38 -10.67
CA LYS A 86 10.49 -10.45 -10.62
C LYS A 86 10.85 -9.17 -9.86
N LEU A 87 11.55 -9.28 -8.73
CA LEU A 87 12.02 -8.14 -7.95
C LEU A 87 12.92 -7.22 -8.81
N GLN A 88 13.92 -7.77 -9.50
CA GLN A 88 14.81 -6.99 -10.38
C GLN A 88 14.05 -6.24 -11.47
N VAL A 89 13.07 -6.89 -12.11
CA VAL A 89 12.23 -6.25 -13.14
C VAL A 89 11.44 -5.07 -12.55
N ILE A 90 10.86 -5.23 -11.36
CA ILE A 90 10.10 -4.19 -10.68
C ILE A 90 11.00 -3.01 -10.26
N VAL A 91 12.20 -3.29 -9.74
CA VAL A 91 13.20 -2.27 -9.39
C VAL A 91 13.58 -1.45 -10.62
N ASN A 92 13.87 -2.11 -11.74
CA ASN A 92 14.22 -1.45 -13.00
C ASN A 92 13.06 -0.60 -13.55
N ARG A 93 11.82 -1.10 -13.46
CA ARG A 93 10.63 -0.33 -13.83
C ARG A 93 10.51 0.94 -12.99
N ARG A 94 10.66 0.84 -11.65
CA ARG A 94 10.63 2.00 -10.76
C ARG A 94 11.73 3.01 -11.12
N LYS A 95 12.97 2.56 -11.35
CA LYS A 95 14.07 3.43 -11.79
C LYS A 95 13.77 4.19 -13.08
N ARG A 96 13.17 3.53 -14.08
CA ARG A 96 12.75 4.18 -15.33
C ARG A 96 11.70 5.26 -15.09
N MET A 97 10.71 4.98 -14.22
CA MET A 97 9.68 5.95 -13.87
C MET A 97 10.23 7.15 -13.11
N MET A 98 11.17 6.94 -12.19
CA MET A 98 11.84 8.04 -11.48
C MET A 98 12.64 8.92 -12.44
N ARG A 99 13.39 8.33 -13.38
CA ARG A 99 14.12 9.09 -14.41
C ARG A 99 13.16 9.89 -15.32
N TYR A 100 12.03 9.29 -15.68
CA TYR A 100 10.98 9.99 -16.42
C TYR A 100 10.46 11.20 -15.63
N LEU A 101 10.07 10.99 -14.36
CA LEU A 101 9.54 12.04 -13.51
C LEU A 101 10.57 13.16 -13.28
N LYS A 102 11.84 12.83 -13.03
CA LYS A 102 12.95 13.78 -12.90
C LYS A 102 13.11 14.68 -14.14
N ARG A 103 12.87 14.13 -15.35
CA ARG A 103 12.96 14.88 -16.61
C ARG A 103 11.72 15.73 -16.88
N THR A 104 10.52 15.25 -16.54
CA THR A 104 9.26 15.93 -16.89
C THR A 104 8.79 16.90 -15.83
N ASN A 105 8.99 16.59 -14.55
CA ASN A 105 8.59 17.42 -13.42
C ASN A 105 9.57 17.19 -12.23
N PRO A 106 10.67 17.97 -12.18
CA PRO A 106 11.67 17.86 -11.13
C PRO A 106 11.12 18.08 -9.72
N ASP A 107 10.16 18.99 -9.54
CA ASP A 107 9.61 19.32 -8.23
C ASP A 107 8.86 18.13 -7.64
N THR A 108 7.96 17.53 -8.43
CA THR A 108 7.24 16.31 -8.04
C THR A 108 8.20 15.13 -7.82
N TYR A 109 9.32 15.07 -8.55
CA TYR A 109 10.36 14.06 -8.29
C TYR A 109 10.95 14.22 -6.88
N TRP A 110 11.36 15.43 -6.49
CA TRP A 110 11.93 15.67 -5.16
C TRP A 110 10.93 15.42 -4.04
N GLU A 111 9.68 15.84 -4.20
CA GLU A 111 8.59 15.52 -3.27
C GLU A 111 8.38 14.01 -3.14
N THR A 112 8.34 13.30 -4.27
CA THR A 112 8.14 11.85 -4.29
C THR A 112 9.27 11.13 -3.56
N VAL A 113 10.52 11.54 -3.78
CA VAL A 113 11.69 10.94 -3.14
C VAL A 113 11.70 11.21 -1.63
N ARG A 114 11.39 12.45 -1.22
CA ARG A 114 11.28 12.83 0.20
C ARG A 114 10.19 12.03 0.91
N ASN A 115 9.02 11.88 0.28
CA ASN A 115 7.88 11.19 0.87
C ASN A 115 8.05 9.66 0.94
N LEU A 116 8.87 9.07 0.06
CA LEU A 116 9.15 7.63 0.04
C LEU A 116 10.36 7.22 0.89
N ASP A 117 11.05 8.17 1.53
CA ASP A 117 12.28 7.96 2.30
C ASP A 117 13.32 7.10 1.55
N MET A 118 13.46 7.37 0.24
CA MET A 118 14.40 6.62 -0.59
C MET A 118 15.79 7.24 -0.51
N LYS A 119 16.79 6.40 -0.22
CA LYS A 119 18.20 6.77 -0.38
C LYS A 119 18.49 7.01 -1.86
N ILE A 120 18.76 8.26 -2.22
CA ILE A 120 19.27 8.63 -3.54
C ILE A 120 20.74 8.19 -3.58
N SER A 121 21.11 7.27 -4.47
CA SER A 121 22.52 7.12 -4.82
C SER A 121 22.84 8.13 -5.92
N LEU A 122 24.01 8.78 -5.83
CA LEU A 122 24.45 9.85 -6.74
C LEU A 122 24.71 9.39 -8.20
N VAL A 123 24.22 8.22 -8.58
CA VAL A 123 24.53 7.53 -9.85
C VAL A 123 23.28 7.34 -10.74
N ASP A 124 22.11 7.85 -10.33
CA ASP A 124 20.81 7.71 -11.05
C ASP A 124 20.34 8.97 -11.84
#